data_AF-A0A4R4YCX1-F1
#
_entry.id   AF-A0A4R4YCX1-F1
#
_cell.length_a   1.000
_cell.length_b   1.000
_cell.length_c   1.000
_cell.angle_alpha   90.00
_cell.angle_beta   90.00
_cell.angle_gamma   90.00
#
_symmetry.space_group_name_H-M   'P 1'
#
loop_
_entity.id
_entity.type
_entity.pdbx_description
1 polymer ?
#
loop_
_entity_poly.entity_id
_entity_poly.type
_entity_poly.pdbx_seq_one_letter_code
_entity_poly.pdbx_strand_id
1 'polypeptide(L)'
;MGSPEQQHGVGELHADSAAIKRGIDRLMTQINTMNTTEQQVNELNNVLRSAYVSGAGQQLQAGINTWLDKYRQVKTKFDWVIDGLMQSDTTFLDVDANNSDTATQFSQSLYNELSAKSAG
;
A
#
# COMPACT_ATOMS: atom_id res chain seq x y z
N MET A 1 -30.22 25.67 -3.75
CA MET A 1 -28.84 25.94 -4.17
C MET A 1 -27.95 25.26 -3.16
N GLY A 2 -27.34 24.12 -3.51
CA GLY A 2 -26.49 23.36 -2.58
C GLY A 2 -25.16 24.09 -2.38
N SER A 3 -24.74 24.25 -1.13
CA SER A 3 -23.47 24.90 -0.80
C SER A 3 -22.28 24.10 -1.38
N PRO A 4 -21.31 24.75 -2.05
CA PRO A 4 -20.13 24.09 -2.63
C PRO A 4 -19.14 23.52 -1.60
N GLU A 5 -19.29 23.88 -0.32
CA GLU A 5 -18.25 23.65 0.70
C GLU A 5 -18.28 22.24 1.33
N GLN A 6 -19.26 21.40 1.02
CA GLN A 6 -19.34 20.04 1.57
C GLN A 6 -18.72 18.94 0.69
N GLN A 7 -18.29 19.25 -0.53
CA GLN A 7 -17.69 18.24 -1.44
C GLN A 7 -16.17 18.06 -1.27
N HIS A 8 -15.49 18.99 -0.60
CA HIS A 8 -14.03 19.00 -0.54
C HIS A 8 -13.43 17.90 0.35
N GLY A 9 -14.11 17.46 1.42
CA GLY A 9 -13.56 16.42 2.32
C GLY A 9 -13.65 14.99 1.77
N VAL A 10 -14.83 14.59 1.28
CA VAL A 10 -15.11 13.18 0.88
C VAL A 10 -14.51 12.85 -0.50
N GLY A 11 -14.52 13.82 -1.43
CA GLY A 11 -13.96 13.64 -2.77
C GLY A 11 -12.43 13.49 -2.78
N GLU A 12 -11.74 14.20 -1.89
CA GLU A 12 -10.28 14.13 -1.73
C GLU A 12 -9.85 12.80 -1.08
N LEU A 13 -10.59 12.33 -0.06
CA LEU A 13 -10.31 11.04 0.60
C LEU A 13 -10.44 9.83 -0.34
N HIS A 14 -11.46 9.82 -1.21
CA HIS A 14 -11.59 8.76 -2.22
C HIS A 14 -10.48 8.80 -3.28
N ALA A 15 -10.03 10.00 -3.67
CA ALA A 15 -8.92 10.16 -4.61
C ALA A 15 -7.60 9.65 -4.01
N ASP A 16 -7.35 9.93 -2.73
CA ASP A 16 -6.19 9.45 -1.98
C ASP A 16 -6.21 7.94 -1.81
N SER A 17 -7.36 7.34 -1.45
CA SER A 17 -7.52 5.88 -1.40
C SER A 17 -7.19 5.22 -2.75
N ALA A 18 -7.71 5.78 -3.85
CA ALA A 18 -7.41 5.28 -5.18
C ALA A 18 -5.92 5.43 -5.55
N ALA A 19 -5.26 6.48 -5.09
CA ALA A 19 -3.82 6.67 -5.29
C ALA A 19 -3.00 5.66 -4.48
N ILE A 20 -3.37 5.38 -3.23
CA ILE A 20 -2.75 4.38 -2.37
C ILE A 20 -2.85 3.00 -3.02
N LYS A 21 -4.03 2.59 -3.49
CA LYS A 21 -4.24 1.31 -4.18
C LYS A 21 -3.36 1.16 -5.42
N ARG A 22 -3.30 2.19 -6.27
CA ARG A 22 -2.38 2.21 -7.43
C ARG A 22 -0.91 2.11 -7.01
N GLY A 23 -0.53 2.73 -5.90
CA GLY A 23 0.81 2.63 -5.33
C GLY A 23 1.14 1.19 -4.90
N ILE A 24 0.23 0.55 -4.17
CA ILE A 24 0.34 -0.84 -3.73
C ILE A 24 0.49 -1.78 -4.94
N ASP A 25 -0.37 -1.67 -5.95
CA ASP A 25 -0.31 -2.52 -7.15
C ASP A 25 1.04 -2.41 -7.88
N ARG A 26 1.61 -1.21 -7.95
CA ARG A 26 2.92 -0.97 -8.54
C ARG A 26 4.03 -1.62 -7.70
N LEU A 27 3.99 -1.49 -6.38
CA LEU A 27 4.96 -2.12 -5.49
C LEU A 27 4.88 -3.66 -5.57
N MET A 28 3.67 -4.23 -5.60
CA MET A 28 3.47 -5.67 -5.79
C MET A 28 4.03 -6.16 -7.14
N THR A 29 3.81 -5.40 -8.22
CA THR A 29 4.40 -5.71 -9.54
C THR A 29 5.94 -5.70 -9.48
N GLN A 30 6.51 -4.74 -8.76
CA GLN A 30 7.96 -4.68 -8.55
C GLN A 30 8.46 -5.87 -7.75
N ILE A 31 7.78 -6.26 -6.66
CA ILE A 31 8.11 -7.45 -5.86
C ILE A 31 8.05 -8.72 -6.71
N ASN A 32 7.06 -8.86 -7.59
CA ASN A 32 6.97 -10.01 -8.50
C ASN A 32 8.14 -10.06 -9.48
N THR A 33 8.51 -8.90 -10.04
CA THR A 33 9.72 -8.78 -10.88
C THR A 33 10.97 -9.17 -10.11
N MET A 34 11.05 -8.75 -8.84
CA MET A 34 12.15 -9.11 -7.94
C MET A 34 12.19 -10.64 -7.70
N ASN A 35 11.06 -11.28 -7.41
CA ASN A 35 11.00 -12.73 -7.20
C ASN A 35 11.53 -13.51 -8.43
N THR A 36 11.11 -13.10 -9.63
CA THR A 36 11.59 -13.71 -10.89
C THR A 36 13.10 -13.52 -11.05
N THR A 37 13.61 -12.32 -10.78
CA THR A 37 15.05 -12.03 -10.87
C THR A 37 15.86 -12.85 -9.86
N GLU A 38 15.36 -12.99 -8.63
CA GLU A 38 15.98 -13.82 -7.60
C GLU A 38 16.05 -15.29 -8.04
N GLN A 39 14.97 -15.82 -8.61
CA GLN A 39 14.95 -17.18 -9.15
C GLN A 39 15.98 -17.38 -10.26
N GLN A 40 16.03 -16.48 -11.24
CA GLN A 40 17.00 -16.54 -12.34
C GLN A 40 18.44 -16.51 -11.84
N VAL A 41 18.74 -15.69 -10.83
CA VAL A 41 20.09 -15.63 -10.24
C VAL A 41 20.40 -16.90 -9.45
N ASN A 42 19.44 -17.48 -8.74
CA ASN A 42 19.64 -18.76 -8.06
C ASN A 42 19.89 -19.91 -9.06
N GLU A 43 19.17 -19.92 -10.18
CA GLU A 43 19.40 -20.87 -11.27
C GLU A 43 20.81 -20.71 -11.86
N LEU A 44 21.21 -19.48 -12.17
CA LEU A 44 22.56 -19.18 -12.65
C LEU A 44 23.63 -19.61 -11.64
N ASN A 45 23.41 -19.33 -10.35
CA ASN A 45 24.30 -19.69 -9.27
C ASN A 45 24.50 -21.22 -9.17
N ASN A 46 23.43 -21.99 -9.43
CA ASN A 46 23.49 -23.45 -9.49
C ASN A 46 24.27 -23.95 -10.71
N VAL A 47 24.09 -23.35 -11.88
CA VAL A 47 24.85 -23.68 -13.10
C VAL A 47 26.33 -23.39 -12.93
N LEU A 48 26.67 -22.27 -12.29
CA LEU A 48 28.06 -21.85 -12.06
C LEU A 48 28.76 -22.59 -10.91
N ARG A 49 28.06 -23.49 -10.20
CA ARG A 49 28.59 -24.15 -8.99
C ARG A 49 29.92 -24.86 -9.21
N SER A 50 30.14 -25.44 -10.39
CA SER A 50 31.41 -26.09 -10.75
C SER A 50 32.57 -25.12 -10.97
N ALA A 51 32.30 -23.83 -11.23
CA ALA A 51 33.34 -22.81 -11.36
C ALA A 51 33.85 -22.28 -10.00
N TYR A 52 33.10 -22.54 -8.91
CA TYR A 52 33.40 -22.04 -7.57
C TYR A 52 34.53 -22.77 -6.83
N VAL A 53 35.14 -23.79 -7.45
CA VAL A 53 36.34 -24.45 -6.92
C VAL A 53 37.59 -23.57 -7.02
N SER A 54 37.60 -22.60 -7.94
CA SER A 54 38.70 -21.64 -8.06
C SER A 54 38.55 -20.46 -7.10
N GLY A 55 39.65 -19.81 -6.69
CA GLY A 55 39.59 -18.64 -5.83
C GLY A 55 38.76 -17.48 -6.40
N ALA A 56 38.83 -17.25 -7.71
CA ALA A 56 37.97 -16.28 -8.40
C ALA A 56 36.49 -16.71 -8.39
N GLY A 57 36.22 -18.00 -8.54
CA GLY A 57 34.86 -18.55 -8.44
C GLY A 57 34.26 -18.41 -7.04
N GLN A 58 35.05 -18.59 -5.98
CA GLN A 58 34.60 -18.37 -4.59
C GLN A 58 34.24 -16.90 -4.35
N GLN A 59 35.03 -15.96 -4.88
CA GLN A 59 34.71 -14.53 -4.79
C GLN A 59 33.42 -14.18 -5.55
N LEU A 60 33.22 -14.77 -6.73
CA LEU A 60 31.98 -14.62 -7.49
C LEU A 60 30.77 -15.14 -6.70
N GLN A 61 30.87 -16.33 -6.11
CA GLN A 61 29.82 -16.92 -5.30
C GLN A 61 29.46 -16.03 -4.09
N ALA A 62 30.47 -15.51 -3.39
CA ALA A 62 30.26 -14.59 -2.27
C ALA A 62 29.57 -13.29 -2.72
N GLY A 63 29.95 -12.76 -3.89
CA GLY A 63 29.31 -11.59 -4.50
C GLY A 63 27.83 -11.83 -4.83
N ILE A 64 27.52 -12.96 -5.45
CA ILE A 64 26.13 -13.36 -5.77
C ILE A 64 25.30 -13.50 -4.48
N ASN A 65 25.84 -14.19 -3.47
CA ASN A 65 25.14 -14.36 -2.19
C ASN A 65 24.88 -13.02 -1.49
N THR A 66 25.86 -12.10 -1.51
CA THR A 66 25.71 -10.75 -0.94
C THR A 66 24.64 -9.96 -1.69
N TRP A 67 24.62 -10.06 -3.02
CA TRP A 67 23.61 -9.40 -3.84
C TRP A 67 22.21 -9.96 -3.54
N LEU A 68 22.05 -11.28 -3.47
CA LEU A 68 20.79 -11.95 -3.13
C LEU A 68 20.28 -11.52 -1.75
N ASP A 69 21.16 -11.43 -0.75
CA ASP A 69 20.79 -11.00 0.60
C ASP A 69 20.27 -9.55 0.61
N LYS A 70 20.99 -8.61 -0.02
CA LYS A 70 20.53 -7.23 -0.17
C LYS A 70 19.19 -7.16 -0.90
N TYR A 71 19.00 -8.00 -1.91
CA TYR A 71 17.77 -8.04 -2.70
C TYR A 71 16.56 -8.46 -1.84
N ARG A 72 16.73 -9.48 -0.99
CA ARG A 72 15.72 -9.93 -0.01
C ARG A 72 15.41 -8.86 1.03
N GLN A 73 16.42 -8.13 1.49
CA GLN A 73 16.22 -7.01 2.42
C GLN A 73 15.36 -5.90 1.79
N VAL A 74 15.63 -5.53 0.53
CA VAL A 74 14.80 -4.54 -0.20
C VAL A 74 13.37 -5.02 -0.36
N LYS A 75 13.16 -6.29 -0.72
CA LYS A 75 11.82 -6.87 -0.83
C LYS A 75 11.05 -6.77 0.49
N THR A 76 11.71 -7.13 1.61
CA THR A 76 11.12 -7.01 2.96
C THR A 76 10.68 -5.57 3.27
N LYS A 77 11.45 -4.57 2.82
CA LYS A 77 11.07 -3.15 2.99
C LYS A 77 9.87 -2.77 2.13
N PHE A 78 9.75 -3.31 0.92
CA PHE A 78 8.55 -3.09 0.11
C PHE A 78 7.31 -3.75 0.71
N ASP A 79 7.43 -4.98 1.23
CA ASP A 79 6.35 -5.66 1.95
C ASP A 79 5.86 -4.78 3.13
N TRP A 80 6.78 -4.26 3.95
CA TRP A 80 6.43 -3.36 5.06
C TRP A 80 5.72 -2.07 4.62
N VAL A 81 6.14 -1.49 3.49
CA VAL A 81 5.49 -0.29 2.95
C VAL A 81 4.09 -0.61 2.45
N ILE A 82 3.89 -1.75 1.78
CA ILE A 82 2.58 -2.22 1.34
C ILE A 82 1.65 -2.39 2.53
N ASP A 83 2.09 -3.11 3.57
CA ASP A 83 1.29 -3.34 4.78
C ASP A 83 0.88 -2.03 5.44
N GLY A 84 1.81 -1.07 5.56
CA GLY A 84 1.53 0.25 6.12
C GLY A 84 0.54 1.06 5.28
N LEU A 85 0.67 1.00 3.94
CA LEU A 85 -0.25 1.67 3.03
C LEU A 85 -1.66 1.06 3.09
N MET A 86 -1.77 -0.26 3.19
CA MET A 86 -3.07 -0.96 3.32
C MET A 86 -3.78 -0.61 4.64
N GLN A 87 -3.05 -0.56 5.75
CA GLN A 87 -3.60 -0.15 7.04
C GLN A 87 -4.07 1.31 7.03
N SER A 88 -3.29 2.18 6.40
CA SER A 88 -3.65 3.59 6.22
C SER A 88 -4.92 3.74 5.38
N ASP A 89 -5.02 3.06 4.24
CA ASP A 89 -6.21 3.08 3.38
C ASP A 89 -7.47 2.61 4.12
N THR A 90 -7.35 1.54 4.90
CA THR A 90 -8.46 1.03 5.73
C THR A 90 -8.91 2.06 6.76
N THR A 91 -7.95 2.66 7.48
CA THR A 91 -8.24 3.68 8.49
C THR A 91 -8.91 4.92 7.86
N PHE A 92 -8.45 5.34 6.68
CA PHE A 92 -9.04 6.47 5.96
C PHE A 92 -10.51 6.20 5.57
N LEU A 93 -10.81 5.01 5.04
CA LEU A 93 -12.17 4.64 4.67
C LEU A 93 -13.10 4.52 5.88
N ASP A 94 -12.60 4.01 7.00
CA ASP A 94 -13.37 3.93 8.25
C ASP A 94 -13.69 5.32 8.81
N VAL A 95 -12.72 6.26 8.77
CA VAL A 95 -12.96 7.65 9.19
C VAL A 95 -13.97 8.34 8.29
N ASP A 96 -13.91 8.13 6.97
CA ASP A 96 -14.85 8.71 6.02
C ASP A 96 -16.29 8.20 6.25
N ALA A 97 -16.44 6.88 6.43
CA ALA A 97 -17.73 6.27 6.76
C ALA A 97 -18.31 6.83 8.07
N ASN A 98 -17.50 6.90 9.14
CA ASN A 98 -17.92 7.45 10.43
C ASN A 98 -18.33 8.93 10.34
N ASN A 99 -17.60 9.73 9.56
CA ASN A 99 -17.92 11.14 9.36
C ASN A 99 -19.24 11.32 8.59
N SER A 100 -19.46 10.53 7.54
CA SER A 100 -20.70 10.54 6.74
C SER A 100 -21.92 10.15 7.58
N ASP A 101 -21.79 9.11 8.39
CA ASP A 101 -22.86 8.65 9.31
C ASP A 101 -23.15 9.71 10.38
N THR A 102 -22.11 10.29 10.98
CA THR A 102 -22.26 11.34 12.00
C THR A 102 -22.92 12.60 11.42
N ALA A 103 -22.52 13.03 10.23
CA ALA A 103 -23.13 14.18 9.54
C ALA A 103 -24.62 13.93 9.25
N THR A 104 -24.96 12.71 8.82
CA THR A 104 -26.35 12.29 8.57
C THR A 104 -27.18 12.31 9.85
N GLN A 105 -26.66 11.75 10.94
CA GLN A 105 -27.34 11.74 12.24
C GLN A 105 -27.55 13.16 12.79
N PHE A 106 -26.55 14.03 12.67
CA PHE A 106 -26.63 15.42 13.09
C PHE A 106 -27.69 16.19 12.29
N SER A 107 -27.69 16.02 10.97
CA SER A 107 -28.70 16.60 10.07
C SER A 107 -30.13 16.18 10.45
N GLN A 108 -30.35 14.88 10.70
CA GLN A 108 -31.66 14.35 11.08
C GLN A 108 -32.12 14.88 12.44
N SER A 109 -31.20 14.96 13.40
CA SER A 109 -31.49 15.50 14.75
C SER A 109 -31.92 16.96 14.68
N LEU A 110 -31.20 17.79 13.91
CA LEU A 110 -31.57 19.18 13.66
C LEU A 110 -32.95 19.32 13.00
N TYR A 111 -33.24 18.49 11.99
CA TYR A 111 -34.54 18.52 11.32
C TYR A 111 -35.68 18.16 12.29
N ASN A 112 -35.48 17.14 13.13
CA ASN A 112 -36.44 16.72 14.13
C ASN A 112 -36.69 17.81 15.19
N GLU A 113 -35.65 18.49 15.67
CA GLU A 113 -35.80 19.60 16.61
C GLU A 113 -36.52 20.81 16.01
N LEU A 114 -36.18 21.20 14.79
CA LEU A 114 -36.79 22.34 14.10
C LEU A 114 -38.26 22.08 13.76
N SER A 115 -38.56 20.87 13.28
CA SER A 115 -39.94 20.47 12.98
C SER A 115 -40.81 20.44 14.25
N ALA A 116 -40.29 19.89 15.35
CA ALA A 116 -40.98 19.89 16.65
C ALA A 116 -41.30 21.31 17.15
N LYS A 117 -40.36 22.27 17.01
CA LYS A 117 -40.58 23.67 17.39
C LYS A 117 -41.54 24.43 16.47
N SER A 118 -41.68 24.01 15.23
CA SER A 118 -42.61 24.65 14.27
C SER A 118 -44.06 24.18 14.43
N ALA A 119 -44.28 23.06 15.13
CA ALA A 119 -45.59 22.43 15.30
C ALA A 119 -46.27 22.74 16.66
N GLY A 120 -45.59 23.44 17.57
CA GLY A 120 -46.12 23.88 18.87
C GLY A 120 -46.17 25.40 18.94
#